data_AF-A0A3M7S8S7-F1
#
_entry.id   AF-A0A3M7S8S7-F1
#
_cell.length_a   1.000
_cell.length_b   1.000
_cell.length_c   1.000
_cell.angle_alpha   90.00
_cell.angle_beta   90.00
_cell.angle_gamma   90.00
#
_symmetry.space_group_name_H-M   'P 1'
#
loop_
_entity.id
_entity.type
_entity.pdbx_description
1 polymer ?
#
loop_
_entity_poly.entity_id
_entity_poly.type
_entity_poly.pdbx_seq_one_letter_code
_entity_poly.pdbx_strand_id
1 'polypeptide(L)'
;MTFQNEVHLKNLEDSLSSAIKTKNELIFEIQEKDQRIIELQHDLNKLNHDLTEKDYHCRELEERLNSKKKPVGKNEFKLHKEYLKNELEKGDMNVKLANLNHDISCLLSAFHQAKKTGNFDLKNLNLKEISVEKIFEDEPKRVHFADTGANSTEYFKAELRHKEDLIDSLQQELKNLKNQYEGLINGVS
;
A
#
# COMPACT_ATOMS: atom_id res chain seq x y z
N MET A 1 100.37 -18.53 16.13
CA MET A 1 99.50 -17.87 15.14
C MET A 1 98.36 -18.75 14.63
N THR A 2 98.50 -20.09 14.58
CA THR A 2 97.48 -21.01 14.06
C THR A 2 96.22 -21.13 14.94
N PHE A 3 96.37 -21.23 16.26
CA PHE A 3 95.24 -21.41 17.19
C PHE A 3 94.23 -20.24 17.21
N GLN A 4 94.72 -18.99 17.17
CA GLN A 4 93.84 -17.81 17.11
C GLN A 4 93.03 -17.77 15.80
N ASN A 5 93.63 -18.21 14.69
CA ASN A 5 92.94 -18.27 13.42
C ASN A 5 91.84 -19.35 13.43
N GLU A 6 92.08 -20.51 14.05
CA GLU A 6 91.07 -21.57 14.21
C GLU A 6 89.88 -21.13 15.05
N VAL A 7 90.12 -20.44 16.17
CA VAL A 7 89.04 -19.90 17.02
C VAL A 7 88.23 -18.84 16.26
N HIS A 8 88.90 -17.97 15.51
CA HIS A 8 88.21 -16.94 14.73
C HIS A 8 87.37 -17.55 13.59
N LEU A 9 87.91 -18.58 12.91
CA LEU A 9 87.19 -19.30 11.86
C LEU A 9 85.92 -19.95 12.41
N LYS A 10 86.02 -20.62 13.56
CA LYS A 10 84.88 -21.27 14.20
C LYS A 10 83.79 -20.26 14.60
N ASN A 11 84.17 -19.13 15.18
CA ASN A 11 83.21 -18.08 15.52
C ASN A 11 82.50 -17.49 14.29
N LEU A 12 83.19 -17.41 13.15
CA LEU A 12 82.60 -16.99 11.88
C LEU A 12 81.64 -18.05 11.34
N GLU A 13 81.99 -19.33 11.42
CA GLU A 13 81.13 -20.45 11.01
C GLU A 13 79.84 -20.51 11.84
N ASP A 14 79.96 -20.34 13.16
CA ASP A 14 78.82 -20.31 14.08
C ASP A 14 77.92 -19.09 13.79
N SER A 15 78.52 -17.91 13.58
CA SER A 15 77.78 -16.70 13.23
C SER A 15 77.06 -16.83 11.88
N LEU A 16 77.72 -17.40 10.87
CA LEU A 16 77.13 -17.65 9.56
C LEU A 16 75.97 -18.66 9.66
N SER A 17 76.15 -19.73 10.41
CA SER A 17 75.10 -20.74 10.65
C SER A 17 73.89 -20.13 11.34
N SER A 18 74.11 -19.29 12.37
CA SER A 18 73.04 -18.55 13.03
C SER A 18 72.32 -17.60 12.06
N ALA A 19 73.06 -16.84 11.25
CA ALA A 19 72.48 -15.92 10.28
C ALA A 19 71.65 -16.63 9.20
N ILE A 20 72.11 -17.80 8.72
CA ILE A 20 71.36 -18.63 7.76
C ILE A 20 70.07 -19.13 8.40
N LYS A 21 70.11 -19.56 9.67
CA LYS A 21 68.92 -20.01 10.38
C LYS A 21 67.89 -18.88 10.49
N THR A 22 68.30 -17.70 10.96
CA THR A 22 67.40 -16.54 11.05
C THR A 22 66.85 -16.12 9.69
N LYS A 23 67.67 -16.16 8.63
CA LYS A 23 67.20 -15.90 7.27
C LYS A 23 66.09 -16.87 6.86
N ASN A 24 66.24 -18.16 7.14
CA ASN A 24 65.23 -19.17 6.77
C ASN A 24 63.94 -19.01 7.58
N GLU A 25 64.05 -18.67 8.87
CA GLU A 25 62.88 -18.35 9.71
C GLU A 25 62.11 -17.14 9.16
N LEU A 26 62.82 -16.08 8.75
CA LEU A 26 62.20 -14.90 8.15
C LEU A 26 61.55 -15.21 6.79
N ILE A 27 62.15 -16.06 5.97
CA ILE A 27 61.55 -16.50 4.70
C ILE A 27 60.23 -17.22 4.97
N PHE A 28 60.20 -18.12 5.94
CA PHE A 28 58.98 -18.83 6.31
C PHE A 28 57.90 -17.86 6.81
N GLU A 29 58.25 -16.90 7.66
CA GLU A 29 57.29 -15.91 8.15
C GLU A 29 56.74 -15.01 7.02
N ILE A 30 57.58 -14.63 6.05
CA ILE A 30 57.13 -13.87 4.87
C ILE A 30 56.14 -14.70 4.06
N GLN A 31 56.42 -15.98 3.82
CA GLN A 31 55.51 -16.87 3.08
C GLN A 31 54.15 -17.04 3.78
N GLU A 32 54.13 -17.18 5.10
CA GLU A 32 52.87 -17.22 5.87
C GLU A 32 52.10 -15.91 5.77
N LYS A 33 52.78 -14.76 5.85
CA LYS A 33 52.14 -13.45 5.70
C LYS A 33 51.60 -13.24 4.28
N ASP A 34 52.34 -13.65 3.25
CA ASP A 34 51.90 -13.56 1.85
C ASP A 34 50.64 -14.41 1.63
N GLN A 35 50.62 -15.63 2.15
CA GLN A 35 49.45 -16.49 2.10
C GLN A 35 48.25 -15.82 2.80
N ARG A 36 48.47 -15.21 3.96
CA ARG A 36 47.43 -14.50 4.70
C ARG A 36 46.91 -13.27 3.94
N ILE A 37 47.77 -12.55 3.23
CA ILE A 37 47.38 -11.41 2.40
C ILE A 37 46.48 -11.87 1.26
N ILE A 38 46.79 -13.00 0.62
CA ILE A 38 45.96 -13.56 -0.46
C ILE A 38 44.56 -13.91 0.05
N GLU A 39 44.45 -14.53 1.22
CA GLU A 39 43.17 -14.84 1.85
C GLU A 39 42.35 -13.57 2.14
N LEU A 40 42.97 -12.56 2.74
CA LEU A 40 42.30 -11.29 3.05
C LEU A 40 41.85 -10.54 1.78
N GLN A 41 42.64 -10.61 0.70
CA GLN A 41 42.25 -10.03 -0.59
C GLN A 41 41.04 -10.76 -1.18
N HIS A 42 40.98 -12.09 -1.07
CA HIS A 42 39.83 -12.87 -1.50
C HIS A 42 38.57 -12.48 -0.71
N ASP A 43 38.67 -12.38 0.61
CA ASP A 43 37.54 -11.99 1.47
C ASP A 43 37.06 -10.56 1.19
N LEU A 44 37.97 -9.62 0.96
CA LEU A 44 37.62 -8.25 0.55
C LEU A 44 36.90 -8.21 -0.79
N ASN A 45 37.33 -9.01 -1.77
CA ASN A 45 36.66 -9.08 -3.07
C ASN A 45 35.24 -9.63 -2.93
N LYS A 46 35.05 -10.64 -2.09
CA LYS A 46 33.72 -11.20 -1.80
C LYS A 46 32.82 -10.17 -1.12
N LEU A 47 33.32 -9.46 -0.11
CA LEU A 47 32.57 -8.43 0.59
C LEU A 47 32.18 -7.26 -0.35
N ASN A 48 33.09 -6.85 -1.24
CA ASN A 48 32.79 -5.83 -2.24
C ASN A 48 31.69 -6.29 -3.19
N HIS A 49 31.71 -7.55 -3.63
CA HIS A 49 30.65 -8.11 -4.46
C HIS A 49 29.30 -8.07 -3.75
N ASP A 50 29.24 -8.57 -2.51
CA ASP A 50 28.01 -8.58 -1.70
C ASP A 50 27.48 -7.14 -1.48
N LEU A 51 28.37 -6.17 -1.22
CA LEU A 51 27.98 -4.76 -1.09
C LEU A 51 27.37 -4.22 -2.38
N THR A 52 27.97 -4.50 -3.54
CA THR A 52 27.43 -4.04 -4.83
C THR A 52 26.06 -4.65 -5.13
N GLU A 53 25.84 -5.91 -4.78
CA GLU A 53 24.54 -6.57 -4.93
C GLU A 53 23.48 -5.94 -3.99
N LYS A 54 23.85 -5.66 -2.74
CA LYS A 54 22.94 -4.99 -1.80
C LYS A 54 22.60 -3.57 -2.23
N ASP A 55 23.57 -2.80 -2.71
CA ASP A 55 23.33 -1.47 -3.25
C ASP A 55 22.38 -1.49 -4.45
N TYR A 56 22.52 -2.48 -5.33
CA TYR A 56 21.59 -2.68 -6.45
C TYR A 56 20.17 -2.95 -5.95
N HIS A 57 20.00 -3.87 -5.00
CA HIS A 57 18.69 -4.17 -4.42
C HIS A 57 18.08 -2.97 -3.68
N CYS A 58 18.87 -2.19 -2.95
CA CYS A 58 18.39 -0.98 -2.30
C CYS A 58 17.85 0.03 -3.32
N ARG A 59 18.59 0.28 -4.42
CA ARG A 59 18.13 1.16 -5.50
C ARG A 59 16.84 0.65 -6.14
N GLU A 60 16.76 -0.65 -6.42
CA GLU A 60 15.55 -1.25 -6.98
C GLU A 60 14.33 -1.08 -6.05
N LEU A 61 14.51 -1.26 -4.75
CA LEU A 61 13.46 -1.04 -3.76
C LEU A 61 13.05 0.44 -3.67
N GLU A 62 14.01 1.37 -3.73
CA GLU A 62 13.73 2.81 -3.77
C GLU A 62 12.94 3.20 -5.03
N GLU A 63 13.28 2.65 -6.19
CA GLU A 63 12.53 2.86 -7.44
C GLU A 63 11.11 2.30 -7.37
N ARG A 64 10.93 1.10 -6.81
CA ARG A 64 9.61 0.50 -6.57
C ARG A 64 8.78 1.33 -5.59
N LEU A 65 9.40 1.90 -4.57
CA LEU A 65 8.74 2.77 -3.61
C LEU A 65 8.36 4.12 -4.24
N ASN A 66 9.25 4.71 -5.02
CA ASN A 66 9.02 5.97 -5.71
C ASN A 66 7.96 5.86 -6.82
N SER A 67 7.93 4.74 -7.55
CA SER A 67 6.88 4.46 -8.53
C SER A 67 5.50 4.28 -7.87
N LYS A 68 5.43 3.67 -6.69
CA LYS A 68 4.18 3.62 -5.90
C LYS A 68 3.78 4.97 -5.28
N LYS A 69 4.72 5.90 -5.05
CA LYS A 69 4.46 7.20 -4.40
C LYS A 69 3.94 8.30 -5.35
N LYS A 70 4.01 8.15 -6.68
CA LYS A 70 3.46 9.14 -7.64
C LYS A 70 2.19 8.59 -8.33
N PRO A 71 1.00 9.24 -8.30
CA PRO A 71 0.45 10.21 -7.36
C PRO A 71 -0.85 9.65 -6.71
N VAL A 72 -0.72 8.99 -5.56
CA VAL A 72 -1.89 8.60 -4.76
C VAL A 72 -2.52 9.83 -4.06
N GLY A 73 -1.74 10.89 -3.82
CA GLY A 73 -2.16 12.03 -2.98
C GLY A 73 -3.08 13.10 -3.59
N LYS A 74 -3.28 13.19 -4.92
CA LYS A 74 -4.16 14.22 -5.52
C LYS A 74 -5.56 13.72 -5.85
N ASN A 75 -5.67 12.47 -6.31
CA ASN A 75 -6.96 11.87 -6.62
C ASN A 75 -7.68 11.40 -5.36
N GLU A 76 -6.99 10.86 -4.35
CA GLU A 76 -7.63 10.47 -3.09
C GLU A 76 -8.16 11.65 -2.31
N PHE A 77 -7.45 12.78 -2.26
CA PHE A 77 -7.94 13.98 -1.57
C PHE A 77 -9.19 14.57 -2.23
N LYS A 78 -9.23 14.56 -3.57
CA LYS A 78 -10.39 15.01 -4.33
C LYS A 78 -11.57 14.05 -4.14
N LEU A 79 -11.32 12.74 -4.24
CA LEU A 79 -12.32 11.69 -4.05
C LEU A 79 -12.88 11.67 -2.62
N HIS A 80 -12.02 11.86 -1.61
CA HIS A 80 -12.43 11.92 -0.21
C HIS A 80 -13.28 13.15 0.09
N LYS A 81 -12.92 14.30 -0.48
CA LYS A 81 -13.72 15.53 -0.39
C LYS A 81 -15.08 15.37 -1.07
N GLU A 82 -15.12 14.72 -2.22
CA GLU A 82 -16.36 14.44 -2.96
C GLU A 82 -17.25 13.42 -2.24
N TYR A 83 -16.66 12.38 -1.65
CA TYR A 83 -17.35 11.41 -0.79
C TYR A 83 -18.00 12.07 0.43
N LEU A 84 -17.25 12.92 1.15
CA LEU A 84 -17.78 13.65 2.31
C LEU A 84 -18.93 14.56 1.94
N LYS A 85 -18.84 15.24 0.79
CA LYS A 85 -19.92 16.08 0.27
C LYS A 85 -21.18 15.25 -0.02
N ASN A 86 -21.03 14.11 -0.68
CA ASN A 86 -22.14 13.22 -1.00
C ASN A 86 -22.80 12.61 0.25
N GLU A 87 -22.02 12.24 1.27
CA GLU A 87 -22.57 11.72 2.53
C GLU A 87 -23.34 12.80 3.33
N LEU A 88 -22.89 14.05 3.29
CA LEU A 88 -23.64 15.17 3.88
C LEU A 88 -24.97 15.41 3.16
N GLU A 89 -24.96 15.48 1.82
CA GLU A 89 -26.18 15.65 1.02
C GLU A 89 -27.16 14.50 1.21
N LYS A 90 -26.66 13.26 1.30
CA LYS A 90 -27.47 12.07 1.59
C LYS A 90 -28.07 12.11 3.00
N GLY A 91 -27.32 12.60 3.99
CA GLY A 91 -27.83 12.85 5.35
C GLY A 91 -29.02 13.80 5.36
N ASP A 92 -28.90 14.93 4.67
CA ASP A 92 -29.97 15.93 4.55
C ASP A 92 -31.20 15.37 3.83
N MET A 93 -30.99 14.60 2.75
CA MET A 93 -32.09 13.96 2.03
C MET A 93 -32.79 12.88 2.86
N ASN A 94 -32.06 12.11 3.67
CA ASN A 94 -32.67 11.14 4.59
C ASN A 94 -33.54 11.81 5.65
N VAL A 95 -33.13 12.97 6.17
CA VAL A 95 -33.95 13.75 7.11
C VAL A 95 -35.22 14.26 6.42
N LYS A 96 -35.11 14.78 5.19
CA LYS A 96 -36.28 15.20 4.39
C LYS A 96 -37.24 14.03 4.13
N LEU A 97 -36.71 12.85 3.76
CA LEU A 97 -37.51 11.65 3.57
C LEU A 97 -38.22 11.21 4.85
N ALA A 98 -37.53 11.23 6.00
CA ALA A 98 -38.12 10.90 7.28
C ALA A 98 -39.26 11.85 7.67
N ASN A 99 -39.11 13.14 7.39
CA ASN A 99 -40.17 14.13 7.62
C ASN A 99 -41.37 13.90 6.70
N LEU A 100 -41.14 13.71 5.40
CA LEU A 100 -42.22 13.41 4.45
C LEU A 100 -42.97 12.12 4.83
N ASN A 101 -42.26 11.07 5.21
CA ASN A 101 -42.88 9.81 5.64
C ASN A 101 -43.71 10.00 6.91
N HIS A 102 -43.26 10.83 7.85
CA HIS A 102 -44.03 11.19 9.03
C HIS A 102 -45.32 11.93 8.65
N ASP A 103 -45.22 12.95 7.80
CA ASP A 103 -46.36 13.75 7.35
C ASP A 103 -47.37 12.90 6.58
N ILE A 104 -46.91 12.02 5.68
CA ILE A 104 -47.74 11.03 4.99
C ILE A 104 -48.45 10.13 6.01
N SER A 105 -47.75 9.66 7.05
CA SER A 105 -48.35 8.80 8.08
C SER A 105 -49.42 9.54 8.89
N CYS A 106 -49.21 10.81 9.21
CA CYS A 106 -50.19 11.67 9.87
C CYS A 106 -51.43 11.87 8.97
N LEU A 107 -51.22 12.18 7.68
CA LEU A 107 -52.31 12.34 6.72
C LEU A 107 -53.10 11.05 6.50
N LEU A 108 -52.41 9.92 6.36
CA LEU A 108 -53.07 8.60 6.25
C LEU A 108 -53.89 8.31 7.50
N SER A 109 -53.37 8.60 8.68
CA SER A 109 -54.09 8.39 9.94
C SER A 109 -55.35 9.26 10.02
N ALA A 110 -55.25 10.54 9.67
CA ALA A 110 -56.40 11.45 9.60
C ALA A 110 -57.44 10.99 8.57
N PHE A 111 -56.99 10.52 7.40
CA PHE A 111 -57.87 9.98 6.37
C PHE A 111 -58.58 8.71 6.82
N HIS A 112 -57.86 7.78 7.47
CA HIS A 112 -58.46 6.57 8.04
C HIS A 112 -59.47 6.89 9.14
N GLN A 113 -59.18 7.89 9.98
CA GLN A 113 -60.11 8.36 11.01
C GLN A 113 -61.37 8.96 10.38
N ALA A 114 -61.22 9.89 9.42
CA ALA A 114 -62.34 10.51 8.72
C ALA A 114 -63.20 9.48 7.98
N LYS A 115 -62.59 8.46 7.37
CA LYS A 115 -63.31 7.34 6.76
C LYS A 115 -64.13 6.52 7.78
N LYS A 116 -63.63 6.37 9.01
CA LYS A 116 -64.32 5.62 10.08
C LYS A 116 -65.42 6.43 10.77
N THR A 117 -65.20 7.72 11.01
CA THR A 117 -66.09 8.57 11.80
C THR A 117 -66.99 9.47 10.96
N GLY A 118 -66.73 9.58 9.66
CA GLY A 118 -67.40 10.54 8.77
C GLY A 118 -67.00 12.00 9.00
N ASN A 119 -66.07 12.26 9.92
CA ASN A 119 -65.70 13.62 10.33
C ASN A 119 -64.21 13.89 10.07
N PHE A 120 -63.92 14.90 9.26
CA PHE A 120 -62.55 15.35 8.97
C PHE A 120 -62.09 16.31 10.06
N ASP A 121 -61.59 15.76 11.17
CA ASP A 121 -60.98 16.60 12.20
C ASP A 121 -59.49 16.85 11.88
N LEU A 122 -59.23 17.91 11.14
CA LEU A 122 -57.88 18.35 10.77
C LEU A 122 -57.13 19.05 11.92
N LYS A 123 -57.79 19.30 13.06
CA LYS A 123 -57.22 20.10 14.16
C LYS A 123 -56.08 19.38 14.90
N ASN A 124 -55.95 18.06 14.71
CA ASN A 124 -54.89 17.24 15.32
C ASN A 124 -53.78 16.85 14.34
N LEU A 125 -53.77 17.38 13.12
CA LEU A 125 -52.68 17.16 12.17
C LEU A 125 -51.49 18.02 12.56
N ASN A 126 -50.50 17.40 13.20
CA ASN A 126 -49.21 18.01 13.45
C ASN A 126 -48.25 17.61 12.33
N LEU A 127 -48.22 18.39 11.27
CA LEU A 127 -47.26 18.24 10.18
C LEU A 127 -45.97 18.94 10.57
N LYS A 128 -44.83 18.34 10.24
CA LYS A 128 -43.54 19.01 10.48
C LYS A 128 -43.39 20.15 9.49
N GLU A 129 -43.38 21.38 9.98
CA GLU A 129 -43.23 22.58 9.16
C GLU A 129 -41.91 22.55 8.38
N ILE A 130 -42.00 22.42 7.06
CA ILE A 130 -40.89 22.69 6.16
C ILE A 130 -40.94 24.20 5.89
N SER A 131 -39.97 24.95 6.40
CA SER A 131 -39.85 26.39 6.18
C SER A 131 -39.91 26.68 4.69
N VAL A 132 -40.74 27.63 4.27
CA VAL A 132 -40.93 28.03 2.87
C VAL A 132 -39.59 28.49 2.27
N GLU A 133 -38.71 29.10 3.05
CA GLU A 133 -37.36 29.44 2.61
C GLU A 133 -36.55 28.21 2.12
N LYS A 134 -36.75 27.02 2.68
CA LYS A 134 -36.06 25.77 2.25
C LYS A 134 -36.66 25.12 1.01
N ILE A 135 -37.86 25.51 0.59
CA ILE A 135 -38.56 24.95 -0.57
C ILE A 135 -38.24 25.77 -1.84
N PHE A 136 -37.95 27.06 -1.68
CA PHE A 136 -37.84 28.03 -2.79
C PHE A 136 -36.45 28.68 -2.96
N GLU A 137 -35.43 28.30 -2.19
CA GLU A 137 -34.05 28.78 -2.41
C GLU A 137 -33.44 28.31 -3.74
N ASP A 138 -33.94 27.21 -4.31
CA ASP A 138 -33.66 26.84 -5.69
C ASP A 138 -34.96 26.98 -6.50
N GLU A 139 -34.99 27.93 -7.44
CA GLU A 139 -36.08 28.02 -8.42
C GLU A 139 -36.35 26.62 -9.00
N PRO A 140 -37.63 26.21 -9.15
CA PRO A 140 -37.94 24.99 -9.87
C PRO A 140 -37.58 25.21 -11.34
N LYS A 141 -36.35 24.88 -11.72
CA LYS A 141 -36.04 24.51 -13.11
C LYS A 141 -37.06 23.45 -13.45
N ARG A 142 -38.04 23.79 -14.29
CA ARG A 142 -38.98 22.82 -14.85
C ARG A 142 -38.16 21.78 -15.59
N VAL A 143 -37.81 20.71 -14.90
CA VAL A 143 -37.18 19.55 -15.52
C VAL A 143 -38.28 18.95 -16.38
N HIS A 144 -38.12 19.06 -17.70
CA HIS A 144 -38.90 18.29 -18.64
C HIS A 144 -38.73 16.80 -18.29
N PHE A 145 -39.77 16.21 -17.72
CA PHE A 145 -39.79 14.82 -17.22
C PHE A 145 -39.60 13.74 -18.32
N ALA A 146 -39.40 14.14 -19.58
CA ALA A 146 -39.17 13.21 -20.68
C ALA A 146 -37.69 12.81 -20.85
N ASP A 147 -36.71 13.65 -20.48
CA ASP A 147 -35.30 13.42 -20.81
C ASP A 147 -34.42 12.90 -19.66
N THR A 148 -34.86 12.99 -18.41
CA THR A 148 -34.03 12.59 -17.25
C THR A 148 -34.09 11.08 -16.92
N GLY A 149 -35.13 10.37 -17.37
CA GLY A 149 -35.25 8.93 -17.16
C GLY A 149 -34.24 8.10 -17.97
N ALA A 150 -33.92 8.55 -19.19
CA ALA A 150 -32.95 7.88 -20.07
C ALA A 150 -31.52 8.00 -19.51
N ASN A 151 -31.12 9.20 -19.08
CA ASN A 151 -29.78 9.47 -18.56
C ASN A 151 -29.51 8.79 -17.20
N SER A 152 -30.52 8.71 -16.33
CA SER A 152 -30.39 7.98 -15.05
C SER A 152 -30.26 6.47 -15.28
N THR A 153 -30.97 5.92 -16.26
CA THR A 153 -30.87 4.50 -16.63
C THR A 153 -29.50 4.17 -17.24
N GLU A 154 -28.95 5.04 -18.08
CA GLU A 154 -27.60 4.88 -18.61
C GLU A 154 -26.53 4.97 -17.51
N TYR A 155 -26.69 5.89 -16.56
CA TYR A 155 -25.80 5.97 -15.40
C TYR A 155 -25.81 4.68 -14.57
N PHE A 156 -26.98 4.15 -14.22
CA PHE A 156 -27.06 2.88 -13.49
C PHE A 156 -26.53 1.68 -14.30
N LYS A 157 -26.70 1.67 -15.62
CA LYS A 157 -26.09 0.65 -16.49
C LYS A 157 -24.56 0.75 -16.52
N ALA A 158 -24.00 1.95 -16.56
CA ALA A 158 -22.55 2.16 -16.50
C ALA A 158 -21.98 1.77 -15.13
N GLU A 159 -22.67 2.13 -14.04
CA GLU A 159 -22.34 1.73 -12.67
C GLU A 159 -22.39 0.19 -12.50
N LEU A 160 -23.39 -0.48 -13.10
CA LEU A 160 -23.49 -1.94 -13.09
C LEU A 160 -22.31 -2.59 -13.82
N ARG A 161 -21.98 -2.13 -15.03
CA ARG A 161 -20.83 -2.64 -15.78
C ARG A 161 -19.52 -2.48 -15.01
N HIS A 162 -19.32 -1.31 -14.41
CA HIS A 162 -18.13 -1.06 -13.58
C HIS A 162 -18.06 -2.03 -12.38
N LYS A 163 -19.20 -2.36 -11.77
CA LYS A 163 -19.26 -3.34 -10.68
C LYS A 163 -19.03 -4.78 -11.17
N GLU A 164 -19.52 -5.13 -12.36
CA GLU A 164 -19.25 -6.42 -13.00
C GLU A 164 -17.75 -6.59 -13.30
N ASP A 165 -17.11 -5.58 -13.89
CA ASP A 165 -15.66 -5.57 -14.16
C ASP A 165 -14.83 -5.74 -12.87
N LEU A 166 -15.26 -5.07 -11.80
CA LEU A 166 -14.61 -5.19 -10.48
C LEU A 166 -14.77 -6.60 -9.89
N ILE A 167 -15.95 -7.20 -10.04
CA ILE A 167 -16.20 -8.58 -9.59
C ILE A 167 -15.30 -9.55 -10.34
N ASP A 168 -15.17 -9.41 -11.66
CA ASP A 168 -14.32 -10.28 -12.48
C ASP A 168 -12.85 -10.17 -12.10
N SER A 169 -12.36 -8.94 -11.87
CA SER A 169 -11.00 -8.68 -11.39
C SER A 169 -10.73 -9.37 -10.05
N LEU A 170 -11.64 -9.22 -9.08
CA LEU A 170 -11.52 -9.85 -7.76
C LEU A 170 -11.61 -11.38 -7.82
N GLN A 171 -12.46 -11.93 -8.68
CA GLN A 171 -12.53 -13.38 -8.90
C GLN A 171 -11.22 -13.93 -9.50
N GLN A 172 -10.60 -13.19 -10.41
CA GLN A 172 -9.33 -13.58 -11.00
C GLN A 172 -8.18 -13.50 -9.99
N GLU A 173 -8.16 -12.48 -9.14
CA GLU A 173 -7.21 -12.37 -8.03
C GLU A 173 -7.35 -13.52 -7.04
N LEU A 174 -8.59 -13.87 -6.65
CA LEU A 174 -8.87 -15.03 -5.80
C LEU A 174 -8.40 -16.35 -6.44
N LYS A 175 -8.58 -16.50 -7.76
CA LYS A 175 -8.08 -17.67 -8.50
C LYS A 175 -6.55 -17.74 -8.48
N ASN A 176 -5.88 -16.62 -8.69
CA ASN A 176 -4.41 -16.55 -8.63
C ASN A 176 -3.88 -16.88 -7.23
N LEU A 177 -4.52 -16.35 -6.19
CA LEU A 177 -4.19 -16.67 -4.80
C LEU A 177 -4.40 -18.17 -4.51
N LYS A 178 -5.53 -18.76 -4.91
CA LYS A 178 -5.77 -20.20 -4.75
C LYS A 178 -4.69 -21.03 -5.42
N ASN A 179 -4.32 -20.70 -6.66
CA ASN A 179 -3.26 -21.42 -7.38
C ASN A 179 -1.89 -21.28 -6.70
N GLN A 180 -1.58 -20.11 -6.13
CA GLN A 180 -0.34 -19.92 -5.35
C GLN A 180 -0.32 -20.78 -4.09
N TYR A 181 -1.45 -20.84 -3.35
CA TYR A 181 -1.56 -21.68 -2.16
C TYR A 181 -1.55 -23.18 -2.49
N GLU A 182 -2.21 -23.62 -3.56
CA GLU A 182 -2.14 -25.01 -4.02
C GLU A 182 -0.74 -25.40 -4.49
N GLY A 183 -0.02 -24.48 -5.14
CA GLY A 183 1.39 -24.68 -5.51
C GLY A 183 2.31 -24.82 -4.30
N LEU A 184 2.06 -24.05 -3.23
CA LEU A 184 2.79 -24.16 -1.97
C LEU A 184 2.48 -25.45 -1.20
N ILE A 185 1.25 -25.96 -1.28
CA ILE A 185 0.84 -27.21 -0.62
C ILE A 185 1.40 -28.43 -1.38
N ASN A 186 1.38 -28.41 -2.71
CA ASN A 186 1.88 -29.53 -3.54
C ASN A 186 3.42 -29.57 -3.68
N GLY A 187 4.12 -28.48 -3.34
CA GLY A 187 5.59 -28.43 -3.30
C GLY A 187 6.22 -28.90 -1.98
N VAL A 188 5.41 -29.36 -1.02
CA VAL A 188 5.84 -29.82 0.32
C VAL A 188 5.69 -31.35 0.49
N SER A 189 5.48 -32.10 -0.60
CA SER A 189 5.56 -33.58 -0.61
C SER A 189 6.82 -34.09 -1.30
#